data_AF-A0A3A8ITE8-F1
#
_entry.id   AF-A0A3A8ITE8-F1
#
_cell.length_a   1.000
_cell.length_b   1.000
_cell.length_c   1.000
_cell.angle_alpha   90.00
_cell.angle_beta   90.00
_cell.angle_gamma   90.00
#
_symmetry.space_group_name_H-M   'P 1'
#
loop_
_entity.id
_entity.type
_entity.pdbx_description
1 polymer ?
#
loop_
_entity_poly.entity_id
_entity_poly.type
_entity_poly.pdbx_seq_one_letter_code
_entity_poly.pdbx_strand_id
1 'polypeptide(L)'
;MAMLKTFLIFILAGTLLGTFIASLAAPSYIEWNNSTPLATQTMCNLPEVVRSVTASLMHSQLMGAAIGAGVGLVAAILVAVRARSRAKQRPGSPPPAATAA
;
A
#
# COMPACT_ATOMS: atom_id res chain seq x y z
N MET A 1 5.80 2.04 21.72
CA MET A 1 4.44 2.26 21.18
C MET A 1 4.40 3.19 19.97
N ALA A 2 5.02 4.37 19.99
CA ALA A 2 4.92 5.35 18.88
C ALA A 2 5.42 4.82 17.52
N MET A 3 6.56 4.12 17.48
CA MET A 3 7.08 3.59 16.21
C MET A 3 6.19 2.50 15.62
N LEU A 4 5.77 1.50 16.42
CA LEU A 4 4.86 0.45 15.93
C LEU A 4 3.58 1.05 15.34
N LYS A 5 3.00 2.07 15.99
CA LYS A 5 1.84 2.79 15.46
C LYS A 5 2.13 3.42 14.10
N THR A 6 3.27 4.10 13.94
CA THR A 6 3.67 4.66 12.64
C THR A 6 3.76 3.58 11.56
N PHE A 7 4.43 2.46 11.84
CA PHE A 7 4.55 1.36 10.87
C PHE A 7 3.19 0.81 10.47
N LEU A 8 2.31 0.52 11.45
CA LEU A 8 0.97 0.01 11.18
C LEU A 8 0.13 1.00 10.35
N ILE A 9 0.20 2.30 10.63
CA ILE A 9 -0.52 3.31 9.86
C ILE A 9 -0.04 3.34 8.40
N PHE A 10 1.27 3.35 8.17
CA PHE A 10 1.82 3.40 6.83
C PHE A 10 1.53 2.12 6.04
N ILE A 11 1.65 0.94 6.68
CA ILE A 11 1.28 -0.33 6.07
C ILE A 11 -0.20 -0.32 5.71
N LEU A 12 -1.08 0.00 6.67
CA LEU A 12 -2.53 0.02 6.44
C LEU A 12 -2.93 1.01 5.35
N ALA A 13 -2.37 2.22 5.37
CA ALA A 13 -2.61 3.23 4.34
C ALA A 13 -2.15 2.72 2.96
N GLY A 14 -0.97 2.10 2.90
CA GLY A 14 -0.44 1.48 1.69
C GLY A 14 -1.35 0.36 1.18
N THR A 15 -1.77 -0.56 2.04
CA THR A 15 -2.70 -1.65 1.70
C THR A 15 -4.00 -1.11 1.13
N LEU A 16 -4.63 -0.15 1.81
CA LEU A 16 -5.90 0.43 1.37
C LEU A 16 -5.76 1.14 0.02
N LEU A 17 -4.69 1.91 -0.15
CA LEU A 17 -4.42 2.60 -1.41
C LEU A 17 -4.16 1.60 -2.55
N GLY A 18 -3.39 0.55 -2.29
CA GLY A 18 -3.10 -0.52 -3.25
C GLY A 18 -4.36 -1.26 -3.69
N THR A 19 -5.21 -1.66 -2.74
CA THR A 19 -6.51 -2.28 -3.03
C THR A 19 -7.42 -1.34 -3.82
N PHE A 20 -7.45 -0.06 -3.47
CA PHE A 20 -8.26 0.94 -4.17
C PHE A 20 -7.82 1.07 -5.63
N ILE A 21 -6.53 1.24 -5.90
CA ILE A 21 -5.99 1.34 -7.26
C ILE A 21 -6.26 0.04 -8.04
N ALA A 22 -6.04 -1.13 -7.44
CA ALA A 22 -6.34 -2.40 -8.08
C ALA A 22 -7.83 -2.53 -8.41
N SER A 23 -8.73 -2.07 -7.54
CA SER A 23 -10.18 -2.11 -7.77
C SER A 23 -10.62 -1.24 -8.95
N LEU A 24 -9.89 -0.14 -9.22
CA LEU A 24 -10.17 0.71 -10.37
C LEU A 24 -9.57 0.16 -11.67
N ALA A 25 -8.38 -0.43 -11.60
CA ALA A 25 -7.66 -0.88 -12.80
C ALA A 25 -8.02 -2.31 -13.25
N ALA A 26 -8.31 -3.21 -12.31
CA ALA A 26 -8.54 -4.62 -12.61
C ALA A 26 -9.74 -4.89 -13.52
N PRO A 27 -10.91 -4.22 -13.38
CA PRO A 27 -12.04 -4.46 -14.27
C PRO A 27 -11.71 -4.20 -15.74
N SER A 28 -11.09 -3.05 -16.03
CA SER A 28 -10.67 -2.68 -17.39
C SER A 28 -9.61 -3.63 -17.94
N TYR A 29 -8.68 -4.08 -17.10
CA TYR A 29 -7.67 -5.06 -17.49
C TYR A 29 -8.30 -6.42 -17.83
N ILE A 30 -9.27 -6.86 -17.04
CA ILE A 30 -9.99 -8.12 -17.27
C ILE A 30 -10.82 -8.01 -18.55
N GLU A 31 -11.52 -6.89 -18.77
CA GLU A 31 -12.25 -6.64 -20.02
C GLU A 31 -11.32 -6.72 -21.24
N TRP A 32 -10.19 -6.03 -21.20
CA TRP A 32 -9.20 -6.08 -22.28
C TRP A 32 -8.73 -7.51 -22.59
N ASN A 33 -8.47 -8.30 -21.55
CA ASN A 33 -8.01 -9.68 -21.72
C ASN A 33 -9.10 -10.63 -22.27
N ASN A 34 -10.38 -10.25 -22.17
CA ASN A 34 -11.51 -11.06 -22.65
C ASN A 34 -12.11 -10.56 -23.97
N SER A 35 -11.84 -9.33 -24.39
CA SER A 35 -12.45 -8.70 -25.58
C SER A 35 -11.49 -8.52 -26.77
N THR A 36 -10.19 -8.77 -26.58
CA THR A 36 -9.18 -8.65 -27.64
C THR A 36 -9.07 -9.94 -28.46
N PRO A 37 -8.50 -9.90 -29.68
CA PRO A 37 -8.20 -11.12 -30.46
C PRO A 37 -7.21 -12.07 -29.78
N LEU A 38 -6.61 -11.67 -28.65
CA LEU A 38 -5.81 -12.53 -27.78
C LEU A 38 -6.66 -13.34 -26.78
N ALA A 39 -7.96 -13.07 -26.70
CA ALA A 39 -8.88 -13.83 -25.87
C ALA A 39 -8.94 -15.27 -26.39
N THR A 40 -8.54 -16.22 -25.55
CA THR A 40 -8.34 -17.61 -25.98
C THR A 40 -9.64 -18.36 -26.21
N GLN A 41 -10.74 -18.04 -25.50
CA GLN A 41 -12.02 -18.76 -25.61
C GLN A 41 -13.23 -17.89 -25.21
N THR A 42 -14.30 -17.96 -25.99
CA THR A 42 -15.62 -17.41 -25.62
C THR A 42 -16.32 -18.37 -24.66
N MET A 43 -16.55 -17.92 -23.43
CA MET A 43 -17.21 -18.74 -22.40
C MET A 43 -18.75 -18.65 -22.53
N CYS A 44 -19.42 -19.76 -22.86
CA CYS A 44 -20.90 -19.82 -22.94
C CYS A 44 -21.58 -20.10 -21.58
N ASN A 45 -20.81 -20.53 -20.57
CA ASN A 45 -21.34 -20.84 -19.24
C ASN A 45 -21.27 -19.60 -18.33
N LEU A 46 -22.37 -18.86 -18.23
CA LEU A 46 -22.43 -17.60 -17.51
C LEU A 46 -22.06 -17.71 -16.00
N PRO A 47 -22.53 -18.72 -15.25
CA PRO A 47 -22.05 -18.98 -13.88
C PRO A 47 -20.53 -19.08 -13.75
N GLU A 48 -19.87 -19.76 -14.69
CA GLU A 48 -18.41 -19.95 -14.65
C GLU A 48 -17.67 -18.63 -14.93
N VAL A 49 -18.20 -17.79 -15.84
CA VAL A 49 -17.66 -16.46 -16.12
C VAL A 49 -17.69 -15.59 -14.87
N VAL A 50 -18.83 -15.54 -14.18
CA VAL A 50 -18.95 -14.74 -12.94
C VAL A 50 -17.94 -15.21 -11.90
N ARG A 51 -17.79 -16.53 -11.72
CA ARG A 51 -16.85 -17.10 -10.76
C ARG A 51 -15.40 -16.78 -11.10
N SER A 52 -15.02 -16.94 -12.37
CA SER A 52 -13.67 -16.67 -12.88
C SER A 52 -13.29 -15.19 -12.79
N VAL A 53 -14.20 -14.30 -13.21
CA VAL A 53 -14.00 -12.85 -13.14
C VAL A 53 -13.89 -12.43 -11.67
N THR A 54 -14.78 -12.91 -10.80
CA THR A 54 -14.71 -12.59 -9.35
C THR A 54 -13.39 -13.06 -8.73
N ALA A 55 -12.94 -14.28 -9.03
CA ALA A 55 -11.66 -14.80 -8.54
C ALA A 55 -10.47 -13.95 -9.04
N SER A 56 -10.52 -13.51 -10.30
CA SER A 56 -9.50 -12.63 -10.89
C SER A 56 -9.49 -11.25 -10.24
N LEU A 57 -10.67 -10.66 -9.98
CA LEU A 57 -10.79 -9.40 -9.23
C LEU A 57 -10.19 -9.55 -7.83
N MET A 58 -10.60 -10.57 -7.08
CA MET A 58 -10.07 -10.80 -5.72
C MET A 58 -8.55 -11.00 -5.74
N HIS A 59 -8.03 -11.76 -6.71
CA HIS A 59 -6.59 -11.95 -6.86
C HIS A 59 -5.86 -10.63 -7.12
N SER A 60 -6.37 -9.82 -8.05
CA SER A 60 -5.78 -8.51 -8.36
C SER A 60 -5.81 -7.55 -7.17
N GLN A 61 -6.90 -7.55 -6.40
CA GLN A 61 -7.04 -6.73 -5.19
C GLN A 61 -6.08 -7.18 -4.09
N LEU A 62 -5.90 -8.50 -3.89
CA LEU A 62 -4.93 -9.04 -2.96
C LEU A 62 -3.49 -8.70 -3.36
N MET A 63 -3.16 -8.77 -4.65
CA MET A 63 -1.86 -8.31 -5.15
C MET A 63 -1.66 -6.82 -4.93
N GLY A 64 -2.65 -5.99 -5.26
CA GLY A 64 -2.62 -4.55 -5.02
C GLY A 64 -2.41 -4.23 -3.55
N ALA A 65 -3.13 -4.91 -2.65
CA ALA A 65 -2.99 -4.80 -1.21
C ALA A 65 -1.56 -5.15 -0.75
N ALA A 66 -1.01 -6.26 -1.22
CA ALA A 66 0.33 -6.73 -0.85
C ALA A 66 1.43 -5.77 -1.32
N ILE A 67 1.35 -5.29 -2.57
CA ILE A 67 2.29 -4.30 -3.11
C ILE A 67 2.17 -2.99 -2.34
N GLY A 68 0.94 -2.51 -2.13
CA GLY A 68 0.68 -1.28 -1.37
C GLY A 68 1.22 -1.35 0.06
N ALA A 69 1.01 -2.48 0.75
CA ALA A 69 1.57 -2.73 2.08
C ALA A 69 3.10 -2.68 2.08
N GLY A 70 3.74 -3.29 1.09
CA GLY A 70 5.19 -3.27 0.93
C GLY A 70 5.74 -1.86 0.72
N VAL A 71 5.12 -1.07 -0.17
CA VAL A 71 5.50 0.33 -0.39
C VAL A 71 5.29 1.16 0.88
N GLY A 72 4.16 0.98 1.57
CA GLY A 72 3.88 1.62 2.85
C GLY A 72 4.94 1.30 3.90
N LEU A 73 5.36 0.03 4.00
CA LEU A 73 6.43 -0.40 4.91
C LEU A 73 7.76 0.30 4.59
N VAL A 74 8.16 0.36 3.32
CA VAL A 74 9.38 1.05 2.89
C VAL A 74 9.32 2.54 3.28
N ALA A 75 8.18 3.20 3.02
CA ALA A 75 7.98 4.60 3.42
C ALA A 75 8.10 4.78 4.95
N ALA A 76 7.52 3.87 5.74
CA ALA A 76 7.62 3.90 7.20
C ALA A 76 9.08 3.80 7.68
N ILE A 77 9.87 2.92 7.07
CA ILE A 77 11.30 2.75 7.38
C ILE A 77 12.06 4.05 7.08
N LEU A 78 11.85 4.65 5.90
CA LEU A 78 12.51 5.91 5.52
C LEU A 78 12.16 7.04 6.49
N VAL A 79 10.89 7.16 6.89
CA VAL A 79 10.44 8.14 7.89
C VAL A 79 11.10 7.89 9.24
N ALA A 80 11.16 6.64 9.70
CA ALA A 80 11.78 6.28 10.97
C ALA A 80 13.29 6.59 10.99
N VAL A 81 14.01 6.27 9.91
CA VAL A 81 15.44 6.59 9.76
C VAL A 81 15.66 8.11 9.79
N ARG A 82 14.86 8.88 9.05
CA ARG A 82 14.95 10.34 8.99
C ARG A 82 14.58 11.01 10.32
N ALA A 83 13.65 10.46 11.08
CA ALA A 83 13.31 10.94 12.41
C ALA A 83 14.47 10.73 13.40
N ARG A 84 15.12 9.56 13.33
CA ARG A 84 16.32 9.26 14.15
C ARG A 84 17.50 10.16 13.82
N SER A 85 17.76 10.44 12.53
CA SER A 85 18.85 11.33 12.14
C SER A 85 18.63 12.76 12.64
N ARG A 86 17.40 13.27 12.57
CA ARG A 86 17.04 14.61 13.12
C ARG A 86 17.13 14.67 14.64
N ALA A 87 16.77 13.61 15.35
CA ALA A 87 16.93 13.55 16.80
C ALA A 87 18.41 13.64 17.22
N LYS A 88 19.32 13.03 16.44
CA LYS A 88 20.77 13.09 16.67
C LYS A 88 21.38 14.46 16.35
N GLN A 89 20.73 15.26 15.50
CA GLN A 89 21.19 16.58 15.05
C GLN A 89 20.70 17.73 15.92
N ARG A 90 19.86 17.51 16.95
CA ARG A 90 19.51 18.58 17.90
C ARG A 90 20.77 18.98 18.69
N PRO A 91 21.35 20.18 18.47
CA PRO A 91 22.43 20.68 19.29
C PRO A 91 21.88 20.88 20.71
N GLY A 92 22.73 20.67 21.72
CA GLY A 92 22.38 20.69 23.12
C GLY A 92 21.46 21.86 23.49
N SER A 93 20.46 21.56 24.31
CA SER A 93 19.73 22.54 25.10
C SER A 93 20.71 23.58 25.66
N PRO A 94 20.47 24.90 25.49
CA PRO A 94 21.31 25.91 26.11
C PRO A 94 21.41 25.63 27.62
N PRO A 95 22.58 25.84 28.25
CA PRO A 95 22.75 25.56 29.67
C PRO A 95 21.69 26.30 30.48
N PRO A 96 21.20 25.73 31.59
CA PRO A 96 20.20 26.39 32.42
C PRO A 96 20.76 27.75 32.81
N ALA A 97 20.02 28.82 32.50
CA ALA A 97 20.38 30.17 32.90
C ALA A 97 20.63 30.14 34.41
N ALA A 98 21.89 30.36 34.80
CA ALA A 98 22.27 30.49 36.18
C ALA A 98 21.35 31.54 36.80
N THR A 99 20.60 31.13 37.82
CA THR A 99 19.78 31.99 38.67
C THR A 99 20.67 33.13 39.16
N ALA A 100 20.51 34.32 38.57
CA ALA A 100 21.15 35.52 39.09
C ALA A 100 20.39 35.93 40.35
N ALA A 101 21.13 36.00 41.45
CA ALA A 101 20.71 36.44 42.78
C ALA A 101 20.34 37.92 42.81
#